data_AF-A0A409VUB5-F1
#
_entry.id   AF-A0A409VUB5-F1
#
_cell.length_a   1.000
_cell.length_b   1.000
_cell.length_c   1.000
_cell.angle_alpha   90.00
_cell.angle_beta   90.00
_cell.angle_gamma   90.00
#
_symmetry.space_group_name_H-M   'P 1'
#
loop_
_entity.id
_entity.type
_entity.pdbx_description
1 polymer ?
#
loop_
_entity_poly.entity_id
_entity_poly.type
_entity_poly.pdbx_seq_one_letter_code
_entity_poly.pdbx_strand_id
1 'polypeptide(L)' 'GVDTALLRESLEARIRATGAEPPEGKLVTNIGVLGRDSVPEDIAGVVSFLVSENASMITGQSISVNGGAYFD' A
#
# COMPACT_ATOMS: atom_id res chain seq x y z
N GLY A 1 -6.88 4.14 4.69
CA GLY A 1 -6.65 3.70 3.31
C GLY A 1 -7.96 3.65 2.54
N VAL A 2 -7.91 3.14 1.31
CA VAL A 2 -9.10 2.70 0.58
C VAL A 2 -9.76 1.58 1.39
N ASP A 3 -11.05 1.72 1.69
CA ASP A 3 -11.80 0.77 2.53
C ASP A 3 -12.24 -0.45 1.73
N THR A 4 -11.28 -1.31 1.41
CA THR A 4 -11.50 -2.51 0.59
C THR A 4 -11.78 -3.74 1.45
N ALA A 5 -12.50 -4.72 0.88
CA ALA A 5 -12.73 -6.01 1.53
C ALA A 5 -11.41 -6.71 1.90
N LEU A 6 -10.42 -6.66 1.00
CA LEU A 6 -9.09 -7.23 1.22
C LEU A 6 -8.38 -6.62 2.44
N LEU A 7 -8.49 -5.31 2.63
CA LEU A 7 -7.89 -4.64 3.77
C LEU A 7 -8.54 -5.08 5.09
N ARG A 8 -9.86 -5.27 5.10
CA ARG A 8 -10.59 -5.78 6.28
C ARG A 8 -10.16 -7.20 6.61
N GLU A 9 -10.10 -8.08 5.62
CA GLU A 9 -9.66 -9.46 5.79
C GLU A 9 -8.22 -9.54 6.31
N SER A 10 -7.32 -8.71 5.77
CA SER A 10 -5.92 -8.62 6.21
C SER A 10 -5.81 -8.15 7.67
N LEU A 11 -6.62 -7.15 8.07
CA LEU A 11 -6.69 -6.71 9.45
C LEU A 11 -7.16 -7.83 10.38
N GLU A 12 -8.23 -8.54 10.02
CA GLU A 12 -8.74 -9.65 10.82
C GLU A 12 -7.72 -10.77 10.97
N ALA A 13 -7.02 -11.12 9.89
CA ALA A 13 -5.94 -12.10 9.92
C ALA A 13 -4.82 -11.67 10.87
N ARG A 14 -4.44 -10.39 10.85
CA ARG A 14 -3.44 -9.81 11.77
C ARG A 14 -3.92 -9.88 13.23
N ILE A 15 -5.16 -9.47 13.51
CA ILE A 15 -5.76 -9.53 14.85
C ILE A 15 -5.72 -10.97 15.40
N ARG A 16 -6.14 -11.95 14.58
CA ARG A 16 -6.07 -13.37 14.96
C ARG A 16 -4.65 -13.85 15.25
N ALA A 17 -3.67 -13.39 14.46
CA ALA A 17 -2.28 -13.82 14.58
C ALA A 17 -1.53 -13.16 15.74
N THR A 18 -1.85 -11.91 16.09
CA THR A 18 -1.10 -11.13 17.09
C THR A 18 -1.86 -10.93 18.41
N GLY A 19 -3.16 -11.23 18.46
CA GLY A 19 -4.03 -10.93 19.60
C GLY A 19 -4.28 -9.43 19.79
N ALA A 20 -3.98 -8.59 18.80
CA ALA A 20 -4.19 -7.15 18.88
C ALA A 20 -5.68 -6.81 18.93
N GLU A 21 -6.04 -5.74 19.64
CA GLU A 21 -7.42 -5.25 19.67
C GLU A 21 -7.80 -4.58 18.33
N PRO A 22 -9.09 -4.68 17.91
CA PRO A 22 -9.56 -3.98 16.72
C PRO A 22 -9.42 -2.47 16.90
N PRO A 23 -8.94 -1.74 15.88
CA PRO A 23 -8.86 -0.28 15.96
C PRO A 23 -10.27 0.33 16.03
N GLU A 24 -10.47 1.32 16.90
CA GLU A 24 -11.66 2.17 16.89
C GLU A 24 -11.57 3.20 15.75
N GLY A 25 -12.61 3.27 14.91
CA GLY A 25 -12.70 4.23 13.81
C GLY A 25 -12.17 3.73 12.47
N LYS A 26 -11.78 4.66 11.59
CA LYS A 26 -11.33 4.34 10.23
C LYS A 26 -10.03 3.54 10.32
N LEU A 27 -9.89 2.46 9.54
CA LEU A 27 -8.60 1.79 9.37
C LEU A 27 -7.58 2.79 8.81
N VAL A 28 -6.80 3.39 9.71
CA VAL A 28 -5.61 4.15 9.35
C VAL A 28 -4.56 3.11 9.04
N THR A 29 -4.29 2.95 7.75
CA THR A 29 -3.29 2.03 7.22
C THR A 29 -1.94 2.71 7.04
N ASN A 30 -1.86 3.99 7.35
CA ASN A 30 -0.66 4.76 7.12
C ASN A 30 0.42 4.41 8.15
N ILE A 31 1.27 3.47 7.77
CA ILE A 31 2.53 3.09 8.42
C ILE A 31 3.76 3.69 7.70
N GLY A 32 3.54 4.45 6.62
CA GLY A 32 4.61 5.05 5.82
C GLY A 32 5.05 6.44 6.30
N VAL A 33 6.30 6.80 6.00
CA VAL A 33 6.88 8.13 6.29
C VAL A 33 6.06 9.28 5.71
N LEU A 34 5.32 9.05 4.63
CA LEU A 34 4.50 10.09 3.99
C LEU A 34 3.33 10.60 4.83
N GLY A 35 2.97 9.96 5.95
CA GLY A 35 1.99 10.55 6.87
C GLY A 35 0.54 10.57 6.34
N ARG A 36 0.27 9.96 5.17
CA ARG A 36 -1.07 9.85 4.57
C ARG A 36 -1.35 8.45 4.07
N ASP A 37 -2.63 8.12 4.00
CA ASP A 37 -3.07 6.91 3.33
C ASP A 37 -2.77 6.94 1.82
N SER A 38 -2.52 5.76 1.26
CA SER A 38 -2.45 5.59 -0.18
C SER A 38 -3.80 5.81 -0.84
N VAL A 39 -3.76 6.44 -2.01
CA VAL A 39 -4.91 6.64 -2.91
C VAL A 39 -4.69 5.85 -4.20
N PRO A 40 -5.74 5.50 -4.97
CA PRO A 40 -5.59 4.76 -6.22
C PRO A 40 -4.59 5.38 -7.20
N GLU A 41 -4.49 6.71 -7.21
CA GLU A 41 -3.60 7.48 -8.07
C GLU A 41 -2.12 7.20 -7.80
N ASP A 42 -1.75 6.81 -6.57
CA ASP A 42 -0.36 6.47 -6.22
C ASP A 42 0.11 5.24 -7.01
N ILE A 43 -0.78 4.26 -7.23
CA ILE A 43 -0.49 3.07 -8.05
C ILE A 43 -0.59 3.40 -9.54
N ALA A 44 -1.65 4.13 -9.93
CA ALA A 44 -1.89 4.49 -11.32
C ALA A 44 -0.73 5.30 -11.91
N GLY A 45 -0.13 6.21 -11.13
CA GLY A 45 1.03 7.00 -11.56
C GLY A 45 2.26 6.14 -11.89
N VAL A 46 2.59 5.17 -11.02
CA VAL A 46 3.72 4.25 -11.26
C VAL A 46 3.45 3.37 -12.47
N VAL A 47 2.24 2.81 -12.59
CA VAL A 47 1.85 2.01 -13.76
C VAL A 47 1.95 2.84 -15.04
N SER A 48 1.42 4.07 -15.03
CA SER A 48 1.47 4.97 -16.18
C SER A 48 2.90 5.29 -16.62
N PHE A 49 3.84 5.41 -15.68
CA PHE A 49 5.26 5.58 -16.00
C PHE A 49 5.85 4.31 -16.62
N LEU A 50 5.61 3.15 -16.01
CA LEU A 50 6.17 1.86 -16.47
C LEU A 50 5.69 1.45 -17.87
N VAL A 51 4.48 1.85 -18.26
CA VAL A 51 3.95 1.59 -19.62
C VAL A 51 4.35 2.65 -20.65
N SER A 52 5.07 3.71 -20.24
CA SER A 52 5.52 4.78 -21.13
C SER A 52 6.87 4.47 -21.78
N GLU A 53 7.22 5.20 -22.85
CA GLU A 53 8.53 5.06 -23.51
C GLU A 53 9.72 5.39 -22.59
N ASN A 54 9.49 6.20 -21.55
CA ASN A 54 10.51 6.57 -20.56
C ASN A 54 10.99 5.39 -19.72
N ALA A 55 10.24 4.28 -19.69
CA ALA A 55 10.59 3.06 -18.96
C ALA A 55 11.14 1.95 -19.89
N SER A 56 11.49 2.26 -21.15
CA SER A 56 11.90 1.27 -22.17
C SER A 56 13.05 0.34 -21.79
N MET A 57 13.90 0.73 -20.83
CA MET A 57 15.03 -0.07 -20.33
C MET A 57 14.78 -0.64 -18.92
N ILE A 58 13.60 -0.46 -18.35
CA ILE A 58 13.24 -0.91 -16.99
C ILE A 58 12.44 -2.20 -17.11
N THR A 59 13.05 -3.31 -16.68
CA THR A 59 12.42 -4.64 -16.66
C THR A 59 12.99 -5.50 -15.54
N GLY A 60 12.25 -6.54 -15.14
CA GLY A 60 12.65 -7.48 -14.09
C GLY A 60 12.67 -6.88 -12.67
N GLN A 61 12.11 -5.68 -12.49
CA GLN A 61 12.08 -4.98 -11.20
C GLN A 61 10.75 -5.20 -10.47
N SER A 62 10.81 -5.25 -9.15
CA SER A 62 9.65 -5.09 -8.26
C SER A 62 9.71 -3.69 -7.67
N ILE A 63 8.59 -2.97 -7.63
CA ILE A 63 8.53 -1.59 -7.12
C ILE A 63 7.55 -1.52 -5.95
N SER A 64 8.05 -1.11 -4.78
CA SER A 64 7.26 -0.98 -3.56
C SER A 64 6.58 0.38 -3.48
N VAL A 65 5.29 0.47 -3.80
CA VAL A 65 4.50 1.71 -3.65
C VAL A 65 3.82 1.75 -2.27
N ASN A 66 4.61 1.97 -1.22
CA ASN A 66 4.16 1.82 0.17
C ASN A 66 4.27 3.09 1.03
N GLY A 67 4.63 4.23 0.42
CA GLY A 67 4.78 5.50 1.14
C GLY A 67 5.89 5.54 2.19
N GLY A 68 6.87 4.63 2.10
CA GLY A 68 7.99 4.52 3.04
C GLY A 68 7.70 3.60 4.24
N ALA A 69 6.78 2.63 4.11
CA ALA A 69 6.48 1.69 5.19
C ALA A 69 7.65 0.71 5.45
N TYR A 70 8.44 0.40 4.43
CA TYR A 70 9.64 -0.43 4.49
C TYR A 70 10.67 0.11 3.51
N PHE A 71 11.95 -0.15 3.77
CA PHE A 71 13.07 0.15 2.87
C PHE A 71 13.39 -1.10 2.04
N ASP A 72 13.43 -0.97 0.71
CA ASP A 72 13.81 -2.02 -0.25
C ASP A 72 15.22 -1.84 -0.83
#